data_AF-A0A3D4HC79-F1
#
_entry.id   AF-A0A3D4HC79-F1
#
_cell.length_a   1.000
_cell.length_b   1.000
_cell.length_c   1.000
_cell.angle_alpha   90.00
_cell.angle_beta   90.00
_cell.angle_gamma   90.00
#
_symmetry.space_group_name_H-M   'P 1'
#
loop_
_entity.id
_entity.type
_entity.pdbx_description
1 polymer ?
#
loop_
_entity_poly.entity_id
_entity_poly.type
_entity_poly.pdbx_seq_one_letter_code
_entity_poly.pdbx_strand_id
1 'polypeptide(L)'
;MRLTINTILFACLQFAAYGQVGQSNVGRQFDDSVLSGEGDSSQSGNTGGSIGVSPLSNELSLGESDMISVDFPNEEIRTVLRNVADLYMLNIVIPEDLQGTTSIKLRDVSWRQIFDVVLSPIGYTYVEEGNIIQIISNDTLNFEPPITDIFMLNYADAAEIAPTVTSMVDAEKGGKVQIDARTNGLIVTERQSRMTSIQRIIERLDKPTMQVMIETRFVEVTNNDVSKIGVKWNSLEEFEVTADGIRRQYNDLDSRSRSNDRGTENNRETNFGDIDLSVGDTSVSGKPGIRNGQFINNLSGQTLMDASTVSDSLVQQDAVRNLTSLVYGGNLQKTTSAIFSTSQIGYIFSALKEQGNSRLVSHPTVVTLNNQEAEISVGEQFPIPNYQYNEERGTFEVSGFEYKDIGVILKVKPSVNNEGLITMKVTPEVSSRTGEREFGGASGASIPIISTRRTQTQLSLKDGYTMGLGGLLQASDIENESKVPILSQIPGFGAAFRHKEKDGQKMNLLIFITAKILSAEDADFQDVFSASQMEDVGIGPDAVMNQ
;
A
#
# COMPACT_ATOMS: atom_id res chain seq x y z
N MET A 1 -38.90 -22.52 -25.68
CA MET A 1 -38.65 -23.98 -25.76
C MET A 1 -38.11 -24.41 -24.40
N ARG A 2 -38.98 -24.99 -23.56
CA ARG A 2 -38.63 -25.48 -22.21
C ARG A 2 -38.14 -26.93 -22.33
N LEU A 3 -37.08 -27.29 -21.63
CA LEU A 3 -36.82 -28.69 -21.27
C LEU A 3 -36.57 -28.78 -19.77
N THR A 4 -37.42 -29.57 -19.12
CA THR A 4 -37.39 -30.00 -17.72
C THR A 4 -37.23 -31.51 -17.71
N ILE A 5 -36.25 -32.05 -16.97
CA ILE A 5 -36.15 -33.44 -16.47
C ILE A 5 -35.28 -33.31 -15.20
N ASN A 6 -35.76 -33.32 -13.95
CA ASN A 6 -36.55 -34.28 -13.17
C ASN A 6 -35.83 -35.62 -12.86
N THR A 7 -35.23 -35.68 -11.67
CA THR A 7 -35.44 -36.67 -10.59
C THR A 7 -35.24 -38.17 -10.85
N ILE A 8 -34.37 -38.79 -10.02
CA ILE A 8 -34.52 -40.11 -9.32
C ILE A 8 -33.38 -40.16 -8.26
N LEU A 9 -33.66 -40.10 -6.95
CA LEU A 9 -33.91 -41.22 -5.99
C LEU A 9 -32.66 -42.13 -5.79
N PHE A 10 -32.27 -42.68 -4.64
CA PHE A 10 -32.61 -42.67 -3.20
C PHE A 10 -31.69 -43.76 -2.54
N ALA A 11 -31.50 -43.71 -1.21
CA ALA A 11 -30.96 -44.78 -0.32
C ALA A 11 -29.44 -45.11 -0.41
N CYS A 12 -28.70 -45.48 0.64
CA CYS A 12 -28.96 -46.04 1.97
C CYS A 12 -27.74 -45.72 2.86
N LEU A 13 -27.87 -45.12 4.05
CA LEU A 13 -28.08 -45.73 5.39
C LEU A 13 -27.06 -46.81 5.82
N GLN A 14 -26.31 -46.46 6.88
CA GLN A 14 -25.66 -47.26 7.93
C GLN A 14 -25.34 -48.75 7.73
N PHE A 15 -24.12 -49.12 8.12
CA PHE A 15 -23.90 -50.29 8.98
C PHE A 15 -22.87 -50.00 10.07
N ALA A 16 -23.24 -50.37 11.29
CA ALA A 16 -22.44 -50.32 12.50
C ALA A 16 -21.81 -51.70 12.78
N ALA A 17 -20.70 -51.67 13.53
CA ALA A 17 -20.28 -52.61 14.58
C ALA A 17 -20.22 -54.14 14.33
N TYR A 18 -19.04 -54.71 14.60
CA TYR A 18 -18.70 -55.91 15.41
C TYR A 18 -17.22 -56.25 15.06
N GLY A 19 -16.26 -56.55 15.94
CA GLY A 19 -16.19 -57.34 17.18
C GLY A 19 -14.89 -58.19 17.06
N GLN A 20 -13.86 -57.94 17.88
CA GLN A 20 -13.49 -58.67 19.12
C GLN A 20 -12.52 -59.88 18.94
N VAL A 21 -11.37 -59.75 19.62
CA VAL A 21 -10.65 -60.72 20.49
C VAL A 21 -9.77 -61.84 19.90
N GLY A 22 -8.53 -61.86 20.40
CA GLY A 22 -7.66 -63.03 20.52
C GLY A 22 -6.47 -62.74 21.46
N GLN A 23 -6.59 -63.18 22.72
CA GLN A 23 -5.56 -63.14 23.77
C GLN A 23 -4.56 -64.30 23.66
N SER A 24 -3.34 -64.12 24.21
CA SER A 24 -2.75 -64.92 25.32
C SER A 24 -1.28 -64.51 25.52
N ASN A 25 -0.89 -63.87 26.63
CA ASN A 25 -0.39 -64.44 27.91
C ASN A 25 0.94 -65.21 27.82
N VAL A 26 1.96 -64.73 28.55
CA VAL A 26 2.83 -65.33 29.62
C VAL A 26 3.91 -64.26 29.90
N GLY A 27 4.34 -63.83 31.10
CA GLY A 27 4.20 -64.25 32.49
C GLY A 27 5.58 -64.24 33.19
N ARG A 28 5.73 -63.42 34.26
CA ARG A 28 6.76 -63.49 35.35
C ARG A 28 8.22 -63.11 34.95
N GLN A 29 9.15 -62.68 35.83
CA GLN A 29 9.28 -62.66 37.29
C GLN A 29 10.39 -61.65 37.72
N PHE A 30 10.51 -61.50 39.04
CA PHE A 30 11.39 -60.70 39.90
C PHE A 30 12.92 -60.94 39.82
N ASP A 31 13.62 -60.03 40.52
CA ASP A 31 14.88 -60.11 41.29
C ASP A 31 16.23 -59.69 40.67
N ASP A 32 16.76 -58.59 41.21
CA ASP A 32 17.89 -58.49 42.18
C ASP A 32 19.21 -59.28 42.01
N SER A 33 20.26 -58.66 42.58
CA SER A 33 21.64 -59.12 42.87
C SER A 33 22.66 -59.02 41.72
N VAL A 34 23.82 -58.34 41.85
CA VAL A 34 24.95 -58.44 42.81
C VAL A 34 25.66 -59.79 42.75
N LEU A 35 26.85 -59.84 42.11
CA LEU A 35 28.12 -60.35 42.68
C LEU A 35 29.25 -60.57 41.64
N SER A 36 30.44 -60.10 42.04
CA SER A 36 31.78 -60.71 41.94
C SER A 36 32.31 -61.33 40.65
N GLY A 37 33.53 -60.90 40.32
CA GLY A 37 34.55 -61.71 39.67
C GLY A 37 35.95 -61.21 40.06
N GLU A 38 36.53 -61.82 41.09
CA GLU A 38 37.99 -62.01 41.24
C GLU A 38 38.54 -62.64 39.94
N GLY A 39 39.78 -62.50 39.47
CA GLY A 39 41.06 -62.04 40.01
C GLY A 39 42.11 -62.74 39.13
N ASP A 40 43.23 -62.09 38.80
CA ASP A 40 44.49 -62.83 38.66
C ASP A 40 45.70 -61.88 38.81
N SER A 41 46.74 -62.46 39.35
CA SER A 41 47.95 -61.88 39.88
C SER A 41 49.16 -62.37 39.10
N SER A 42 50.19 -61.53 38.92
CA SER A 42 51.58 -62.02 38.84
C SER A 42 52.61 -60.90 39.02
N GLN A 43 53.26 -60.94 40.18
CA GLN A 43 54.72 -60.94 40.43
C GLN A 43 55.61 -59.96 39.65
N SER A 44 56.26 -58.99 40.32
CA SER A 44 57.49 -59.11 41.15
C SER A 44 58.79 -59.22 40.33
N GLY A 45 59.58 -58.16 40.38
CA GLY A 45 60.96 -58.07 39.91
C GLY A 45 61.68 -56.95 40.65
N ASN A 46 62.33 -57.31 41.76
CA ASN A 46 63.19 -56.45 42.57
C ASN A 46 64.64 -56.59 42.09
N THR A 47 65.34 -55.48 41.83
CA THR A 47 66.81 -55.37 41.96
C THR A 47 67.16 -53.96 42.41
N GLY A 48 67.81 -53.86 43.55
CA GLY A 48 68.13 -52.61 44.23
C GLY A 48 69.38 -51.89 43.74
N GLY A 49 69.53 -50.67 44.24
CA GLY A 49 70.72 -49.84 44.17
C GLY A 49 70.57 -48.66 45.13
N SER A 50 71.07 -48.82 46.35
CA SER A 50 71.11 -47.80 47.39
C SER A 50 72.21 -46.77 47.12
N ILE A 51 71.88 -45.48 47.24
CA ILE A 51 72.82 -44.46 47.74
C ILE A 51 72.05 -43.61 48.74
N GLY A 52 72.47 -43.65 50.00
CA GLY A 52 71.89 -42.87 51.07
C GLY A 52 72.42 -41.44 51.09
N VAL A 53 71.54 -40.49 51.39
CA VAL A 53 71.85 -39.27 52.14
C VAL A 53 70.64 -39.00 53.06
N SER A 54 70.95 -38.63 54.30
CA SER A 54 70.12 -38.50 55.51
C SER A 54 68.73 -37.87 55.37
N PRO A 55 67.74 -38.24 56.20
CA PRO A 55 66.54 -37.45 56.38
C PRO A 55 66.85 -36.29 57.34
N LEU A 56 66.72 -35.05 56.85
CA LEU A 56 66.56 -33.89 57.71
C LEU A 56 65.36 -33.09 57.21
N SER A 57 64.18 -33.58 57.58
CA SER A 57 62.97 -32.77 57.70
C SER A 57 62.02 -33.55 58.59
N ASN A 58 62.01 -33.16 59.87
CA ASN A 58 60.86 -33.43 60.74
C ASN A 58 59.64 -32.81 60.04
N GLU A 59 58.87 -33.64 59.35
CA GLU A 59 57.48 -33.32 59.06
C GLU A 59 56.74 -33.29 60.40
N LEU A 60 56.35 -32.08 60.82
CA LEU A 60 55.23 -31.93 61.74
C LEU A 60 53.98 -32.38 61.00
N SER A 61 53.66 -33.67 61.12
CA SER A 61 52.29 -34.14 60.96
C SER A 61 51.46 -33.48 62.07
N LEU A 62 50.76 -32.40 61.73
CA LEU A 62 49.69 -31.85 62.56
C LEU A 62 48.56 -32.89 62.58
N GLY A 63 48.39 -33.55 63.71
CA GLY A 63 47.41 -34.61 63.89
C GLY A 63 45.97 -34.13 63.67
N GLU A 64 45.21 -34.95 62.97
CA GLU A 64 43.77 -34.86 62.64
C GLU A 64 42.83 -34.95 63.87
N SER A 65 43.31 -34.66 65.09
CA SER A 65 42.59 -34.95 66.34
C SER A 65 42.21 -33.75 67.19
N ASP A 66 42.58 -32.53 66.80
CA ASP A 66 42.12 -31.33 67.52
C ASP A 66 40.77 -30.89 66.95
N MET A 67 39.71 -31.50 67.47
CA MET A 67 38.33 -31.08 67.26
C MET A 67 37.95 -30.06 68.32
N ILE A 68 37.31 -28.96 67.90
CA ILE A 68 36.84 -27.94 68.83
C ILE A 68 35.32 -27.79 68.78
N SER A 69 34.75 -27.53 69.95
CA SER A 69 33.39 -27.03 70.10
C SER A 69 33.44 -25.52 70.39
N VAL A 70 32.89 -24.70 69.48
CA VAL A 70 32.86 -23.22 69.61
C VAL A 70 31.45 -22.69 69.39
N ASP A 71 31.10 -21.63 70.10
CA ASP A 71 29.81 -20.94 69.98
C ASP A 71 30.08 -19.46 69.70
N PHE A 72 29.75 -19.02 68.49
CA PHE A 72 29.94 -17.65 68.02
C PHE A 72 28.57 -17.03 67.71
N PRO A 73 27.95 -16.33 68.68
CA PRO A 73 26.67 -15.67 68.46
C PRO A 73 26.86 -14.32 67.75
N ASN A 74 26.43 -14.23 66.49
CA ASN A 74 26.47 -13.00 65.69
C ASN A 74 27.84 -12.29 65.69
N GLU A 75 28.88 -13.06 65.35
CA GLU A 75 30.27 -12.59 65.34
C GLU A 75 30.68 -12.15 63.92
N GLU A 76 31.65 -11.23 63.80
CA GLU A 76 32.23 -10.90 62.51
C GLU A 76 33.03 -12.08 61.96
N ILE A 77 32.83 -12.42 60.68
CA ILE A 77 33.50 -13.57 60.04
C ILE A 77 35.02 -13.46 60.15
N ARG A 78 35.56 -12.24 60.00
CA ARG A 78 36.98 -11.95 60.16
C ARG A 78 37.49 -12.31 61.56
N THR A 79 36.71 -12.01 62.59
CA THR A 79 37.04 -12.32 63.99
C THR A 79 36.97 -13.82 64.24
N VAL A 80 35.96 -14.50 63.71
CA VAL A 80 35.86 -15.98 63.76
C VAL A 80 37.09 -16.64 63.14
N LEU A 81 37.49 -16.21 61.94
CA LEU A 81 38.64 -16.79 61.22
C LEU A 81 39.96 -16.55 61.96
N ARG A 82 40.17 -15.36 62.55
CA ARG A 82 41.36 -15.07 63.37
C ARG A 82 41.39 -15.90 64.64
N ASN A 83 40.28 -15.98 65.38
CA ASN A 83 40.21 -16.74 66.62
C ASN A 83 40.50 -18.23 66.38
N VAL A 84 39.99 -18.78 65.29
CA VAL A 84 40.28 -20.17 64.89
C VAL A 84 41.75 -20.31 64.45
N ALA A 85 42.29 -19.36 63.68
CA ALA A 85 43.69 -19.40 63.28
C ALA A 85 44.66 -19.30 64.46
N ASP A 86 44.40 -18.44 65.44
CA ASP A 86 45.20 -18.26 66.65
C ASP A 86 45.22 -19.55 67.48
N LEU A 87 44.08 -20.25 67.56
CA LEU A 87 43.96 -21.50 68.29
C LEU A 87 44.80 -22.62 67.66
N TYR A 88 44.78 -22.73 66.34
CA TYR A 88 45.51 -23.77 65.60
C TYR A 88 46.91 -23.32 65.13
N MET A 89 47.37 -22.14 65.56
CA MET A 89 48.65 -21.53 65.16
C MET A 89 48.83 -21.46 63.63
N LEU A 90 47.76 -21.12 62.91
CA LEU A 90 47.74 -21.03 61.46
C LEU A 90 48.13 -19.62 60.99
N ASN A 91 48.97 -19.52 59.95
CA ASN A 91 49.20 -18.25 59.29
C ASN A 91 48.10 -18.02 58.25
N ILE A 92 47.24 -17.04 58.49
CA ILE A 92 46.14 -16.72 57.58
C ILE A 92 46.31 -15.34 56.92
N VAL A 93 45.91 -15.23 55.66
CA VAL A 93 45.79 -13.96 54.93
C VAL A 93 44.31 -13.71 54.64
N ILE A 94 43.75 -12.72 55.32
CA ILE A 94 42.34 -12.31 55.16
C ILE A 94 42.29 -11.08 54.24
N PRO A 95 41.52 -11.12 53.14
CA PRO A 95 41.41 -9.97 52.24
C PRO A 95 40.54 -8.87 52.88
N GLU A 96 40.82 -7.61 52.55
CA GLU A 96 40.21 -6.46 53.23
C GLU A 96 38.71 -6.29 52.93
N ASP A 97 38.28 -6.81 51.79
CA ASP A 97 36.89 -6.85 51.29
C ASP A 97 36.03 -7.90 51.98
N LEU A 98 36.60 -8.81 52.78
CA LEU A 98 35.85 -9.81 53.53
C LEU A 98 35.00 -9.12 54.62
N GLN A 99 33.69 -9.04 54.36
CA GLN A 99 32.67 -8.44 55.21
C GLN A 99 31.54 -9.43 55.45
N GLY A 100 30.99 -9.43 56.67
CA GLY A 100 29.84 -10.28 57.03
C GLY A 100 29.88 -10.71 58.49
N THR A 101 28.71 -11.01 59.03
CA THR A 101 28.56 -11.64 60.35
C THR A 101 27.97 -13.02 60.18
N THR A 102 28.34 -13.92 61.10
CA THR A 102 27.83 -15.28 61.12
C THR A 102 27.46 -15.66 62.54
N SER A 103 26.43 -16.48 62.69
CA SER A 103 25.98 -17.00 63.97
C SER A 103 26.03 -18.52 63.91
N ILE A 104 27.10 -19.11 64.45
CA ILE A 104 27.38 -20.54 64.32
C ILE A 104 27.68 -21.15 65.68
N LYS A 105 27.19 -22.38 65.86
CA LYS A 105 27.52 -23.21 67.01
C LYS A 105 27.99 -24.56 66.51
N LEU A 106 29.26 -24.84 66.75
CA LEU A 106 29.96 -25.99 66.22
C LEU A 106 30.38 -26.90 67.36
N ARG A 107 30.28 -28.21 67.16
CA ARG A 107 30.67 -29.24 68.12
C ARG A 107 31.53 -30.28 67.43
N ASP A 108 32.70 -30.53 68.02
CA ASP A 108 33.68 -31.51 67.54
C ASP A 108 34.00 -31.33 66.05
N VAL A 109 34.34 -30.08 65.66
CA VAL A 109 34.59 -29.69 64.27
C VAL A 109 36.06 -29.32 64.08
N SER A 110 36.63 -29.65 62.92
CA SER A 110 37.98 -29.23 62.52
C SER A 110 38.01 -27.80 61.97
N TRP A 111 39.14 -27.12 62.02
CA TRP A 111 39.28 -25.77 61.47
C TRP A 111 38.90 -25.67 59.98
N ARG A 112 39.19 -26.70 59.17
CA ARG A 112 38.83 -26.77 57.74
C ARG A 112 37.33 -26.69 57.55
N GLN A 113 36.60 -27.51 58.29
CA GLN A 113 35.13 -27.52 58.27
C GLN A 113 34.55 -26.20 58.79
N ILE A 114 35.17 -25.58 59.80
CA ILE A 114 34.75 -24.24 60.25
C ILE A 114 34.90 -23.23 59.12
N PHE A 115 36.05 -23.22 58.44
CA PHE A 115 36.33 -22.29 57.34
C PHE A 115 35.36 -22.52 56.18
N ASP A 116 35.09 -23.77 55.79
CA ASP A 116 34.11 -24.09 54.75
C ASP A 116 32.70 -23.58 55.10
N VAL A 117 32.23 -23.83 56.32
CA VAL A 117 30.88 -23.42 56.76
C VAL A 117 30.75 -21.89 56.84
N VAL A 118 31.82 -21.19 57.21
CA VAL A 118 31.81 -19.73 57.38
C VAL A 118 32.04 -18.99 56.07
N LEU A 119 32.90 -19.49 55.19
CA LEU A 119 33.26 -18.84 53.92
C LEU A 119 32.29 -19.18 52.79
N SER A 120 31.69 -20.38 52.78
CA SER A 120 30.77 -20.82 51.71
C SER A 120 29.57 -19.88 51.50
N PRO A 121 28.85 -19.40 52.55
CA PRO A 121 27.68 -18.53 52.37
C PRO A 121 28.00 -17.16 51.78
N ILE A 122 29.22 -16.66 51.98
CA ILE A 122 29.68 -15.35 51.50
C ILE A 122 30.43 -15.43 50.16
N GLY A 123 30.56 -16.63 49.58
CA GLY A 123 31.21 -16.81 48.28
C GLY A 123 32.73 -16.75 48.31
N TYR A 124 33.35 -17.04 49.46
CA TYR A 124 34.80 -17.16 49.59
C TYR A 124 35.19 -18.63 49.81
N THR A 125 36.46 -18.93 49.57
CA THR A 125 37.09 -20.21 49.88
C THR A 125 38.50 -19.96 50.39
N TYR A 126 39.18 -21.00 50.84
CA TYR A 126 40.57 -20.93 51.28
C TYR A 126 41.45 -21.79 50.39
N VAL A 127 42.68 -21.34 50.16
CA VAL A 127 43.73 -22.07 49.46
C VAL A 127 44.92 -22.21 50.39
N GLU A 128 45.43 -23.43 50.51
CA GLU A 128 46.62 -23.75 51.31
C GLU A 128 47.86 -23.68 50.41
N GLU A 129 48.73 -22.69 50.65
CA GLU A 129 50.03 -22.58 49.99
C GLU A 129 51.14 -22.79 51.03
N GLY A 130 51.56 -24.04 51.19
CA GLY A 130 52.60 -24.42 52.15
C GLY A 130 52.19 -24.17 53.60
N ASN A 131 52.74 -23.13 54.23
CA ASN A 131 52.50 -22.79 55.64
C ASN A 131 51.54 -21.59 55.81
N ILE A 132 50.93 -21.10 54.73
CA ILE A 132 50.02 -19.96 54.73
C ILE A 132 48.68 -20.38 54.13
N ILE A 133 47.59 -19.96 54.76
CA ILE A 133 46.23 -20.14 54.28
C ILE A 133 45.73 -18.79 53.75
N GLN A 134 45.45 -18.73 52.46
CA GLN A 134 44.92 -17.52 51.83
C GLN A 134 43.42 -17.65 51.62
N ILE A 135 42.65 -16.66 52.07
CA ILE A 135 41.22 -16.58 51.79
C ILE A 135 41.04 -15.82 50.48
N ILE A 136 40.36 -16.46 49.53
CA ILE A 136 40.21 -15.97 48.16
C ILE A 136 38.72 -16.03 47.81
N SER A 137 38.21 -15.05 47.07
CA SER A 137 36.82 -15.09 46.62
C SER A 137 36.66 -16.16 45.53
N ASN A 138 35.51 -16.83 45.49
CA ASN A 138 35.24 -17.80 44.42
C ASN A 138 35.28 -17.15 43.02
N ASP A 139 35.04 -15.83 42.95
CA ASP A 139 35.17 -15.03 41.73
C ASP A 139 36.62 -14.92 41.22
N THR A 140 37.59 -14.81 42.14
CA THR A 140 39.02 -14.69 41.77
C THR A 140 39.64 -16.05 41.50
N LEU A 141 39.14 -17.12 42.14
CA LEU A 141 39.56 -18.50 41.88
C LEU A 141 39.09 -19.03 40.51
N ASN A 142 37.87 -18.66 40.10
CA ASN A 142 37.30 -19.03 38.79
C ASN A 142 37.56 -17.96 37.71
N PHE A 143 38.58 -17.13 37.89
CA PHE A 143 38.92 -16.08 36.94
C PHE A 143 39.57 -16.68 35.70
N GLU A 144 38.74 -17.01 34.70
CA GLU A 144 39.21 -17.26 33.34
C GLU A 144 39.50 -15.89 32.69
N PRO A 145 40.73 -15.63 32.19
CA PRO A 145 41.00 -14.40 31.47
C PRO A 145 40.16 -14.36 30.18
N PRO A 146 39.56 -13.20 29.84
CA PRO A 146 38.80 -13.08 28.60
C PRO A 146 39.74 -13.18 27.40
N ILE A 147 39.34 -13.97 26.41
CA ILE A 147 40.01 -14.10 25.11
C ILE A 147 39.21 -13.35 24.06
N THR A 148 39.88 -12.88 23.01
CA THR A 148 39.23 -12.17 21.89
C THR A 148 39.37 -12.99 20.62
N ASP A 149 38.24 -13.39 20.05
CA ASP A 149 38.15 -14.11 18.78
C ASP A 149 37.39 -13.29 17.74
N ILE A 150 37.73 -13.51 16.47
CA ILE A 150 37.11 -12.83 15.33
C ILE A 150 36.37 -13.88 14.50
N PHE A 151 35.04 -13.69 14.35
CA PHE A 151 34.18 -14.53 13.53
C PHE A 151 33.82 -13.80 12.24
N MET A 152 34.28 -14.30 11.09
CA MET A 152 33.88 -13.80 9.79
C MET A 152 32.60 -14.51 9.35
N LEU A 153 31.54 -13.74 9.07
CA LEU A 153 30.24 -14.28 8.68
C LEU A 153 30.10 -14.29 7.16
N ASN A 154 29.59 -15.39 6.61
CA ASN A 154 29.51 -15.60 5.16
C ASN A 154 28.13 -15.29 4.58
N TYR A 155 27.06 -15.58 5.32
CA TYR A 155 25.68 -15.50 4.85
C TYR A 155 24.86 -14.46 5.60
N ALA A 156 25.04 -14.36 6.92
CA ALA A 156 24.30 -13.43 7.76
C ALA A 156 25.06 -12.11 7.99
N ASP A 157 24.32 -11.02 8.18
CA ASP A 157 24.89 -9.73 8.54
C ASP A 157 25.29 -9.70 10.02
N ALA A 158 26.53 -9.29 10.31
CA ALA A 158 27.05 -9.13 11.66
C ALA A 158 26.18 -8.17 12.49
N ALA A 159 25.58 -7.14 11.87
CA ALA A 159 24.70 -6.20 12.55
C ALA A 159 23.40 -6.85 13.05
N GLU A 160 22.88 -7.87 12.36
CA GLU A 160 21.66 -8.58 12.76
C GLU A 160 21.94 -9.62 13.86
N ILE A 161 23.12 -10.25 13.87
CA ILE A 161 23.50 -11.27 14.85
C ILE A 161 24.07 -10.67 16.15
N ALA A 162 24.79 -9.53 16.06
CA ALA A 162 25.41 -8.87 17.21
C ALA A 162 24.51 -8.69 18.44
N PRO A 163 23.23 -8.26 18.36
CA PRO A 163 22.38 -8.13 19.54
C PRO A 163 22.13 -9.47 20.25
N THR A 164 22.00 -10.57 19.48
CA THR A 164 21.85 -11.92 20.02
C THR A 164 23.10 -12.35 20.77
N VAL A 165 24.29 -12.13 20.19
CA VAL A 165 25.57 -12.49 20.82
C VAL A 165 25.87 -11.61 22.03
N THR A 166 25.52 -10.31 21.99
CA THR A 166 25.67 -9.39 23.12
C THR A 166 24.91 -9.87 24.36
N SER A 167 23.73 -10.50 24.18
CA SER A 167 22.96 -11.07 25.30
C SER A 167 23.58 -12.32 25.93
N MET A 168 24.54 -12.96 25.24
CA MET A 168 25.24 -14.16 25.72
C MET A 168 26.56 -13.83 26.42
N VAL A 169 27.02 -12.58 26.32
CA VAL A 169 28.30 -12.08 26.82
C VAL A 169 28.12 -11.44 28.19
N ASP A 170 29.07 -11.68 29.08
CA ASP A 170 29.07 -11.18 30.46
C ASP A 170 29.89 -9.89 30.55
N ALA A 171 29.20 -8.76 30.45
CA ALA A 171 29.83 -7.44 30.48
C ALA A 171 30.55 -7.15 31.82
N GLU A 172 30.09 -7.73 32.93
CA GLU A 172 30.68 -7.52 34.26
C GLU A 172 32.03 -8.25 34.40
N LYS A 173 32.20 -9.35 33.67
CA LYS A 173 33.43 -10.15 33.65
C LYS A 173 34.33 -9.84 32.45
N GLY A 174 34.17 -8.67 31.84
CA GLY A 174 35.04 -8.17 30.76
C GLY A 174 34.62 -8.53 29.35
N GLY A 175 33.41 -9.08 29.19
CA GLY A 175 32.84 -9.47 27.91
C GLY A 175 32.48 -8.26 27.03
N LYS A 176 32.84 -8.30 25.75
CA LYS A 176 32.56 -7.24 24.78
C LYS A 176 32.27 -7.83 23.40
N VAL A 177 31.38 -7.17 22.66
CA VAL A 177 31.09 -7.51 21.25
C VAL A 177 31.28 -6.24 20.42
N GLN A 178 32.01 -6.36 19.32
CA GLN A 178 32.21 -5.29 18.35
C GLN A 178 31.98 -5.82 16.93
N ILE A 179 31.46 -4.97 16.05
CA ILE A 179 31.20 -5.29 14.65
C ILE A 179 32.28 -4.61 13.81
N ASP A 180 32.96 -5.37 12.96
CA ASP A 180 33.75 -4.85 11.84
C ASP A 180 32.89 -4.86 10.57
N ALA A 181 32.25 -3.73 10.28
CA ALA A 181 31.39 -3.56 9.12
C ALA A 181 32.14 -3.71 7.79
N ARG A 182 33.47 -3.52 7.75
CA ARG A 182 34.25 -3.64 6.51
C ARG A 182 34.42 -5.09 6.07
N THR A 183 34.47 -6.03 7.03
CA THR A 183 34.72 -7.45 6.76
C THR A 183 33.53 -8.35 7.12
N ASN A 184 32.40 -7.77 7.51
CA ASN A 184 31.26 -8.51 8.08
C ASN A 184 31.69 -9.43 9.23
N GLY A 185 32.59 -8.93 10.08
CA GLY A 185 33.22 -9.67 11.16
C GLY A 185 32.64 -9.31 12.52
N LEU A 186 32.46 -10.31 13.39
CA LEU A 186 32.11 -10.12 14.79
C LEU A 186 33.35 -10.36 15.66
N ILE A 187 33.79 -9.32 16.35
CA ILE A 187 34.88 -9.40 17.33
C ILE A 187 34.24 -9.62 18.69
N VAL A 188 34.47 -10.79 19.28
CA VAL A 188 33.91 -11.17 20.58
C VAL A 188 35.05 -11.36 21.57
N THR A 189 34.96 -10.64 22.68
CA THR A 189 35.82 -10.81 23.85
C THR A 189 35.01 -11.49 24.93
N GLU A 190 35.39 -12.69 25.38
CA GLU A 190 34.69 -13.46 26.41
C GLU A 190 35.58 -14.59 26.98
N ARG A 191 35.19 -15.20 28.10
CA ARG A 191 35.86 -16.38 28.68
C ARG A 191 35.77 -17.63 27.79
N GLN A 192 36.77 -18.51 27.86
CA GLN A 192 36.88 -19.72 27.03
C GLN A 192 35.64 -20.64 27.09
N SER A 193 35.09 -20.85 28.29
CA SER A 193 33.92 -21.68 28.54
C SER A 193 32.66 -21.18 27.81
N ARG A 194 32.47 -19.87 27.76
CA ARG A 194 31.37 -19.19 27.06
C ARG A 194 31.63 -19.03 25.58
N MET A 195 32.88 -18.78 25.18
CA MET A 195 33.28 -18.66 23.78
C MET A 195 32.88 -19.88 22.95
N THR A 196 33.10 -21.08 23.48
CA THR A 196 32.72 -22.34 22.82
C THR A 196 31.20 -22.44 22.59
N SER A 197 30.39 -21.82 23.45
CA SER A 197 28.93 -21.77 23.31
C SER A 197 28.51 -20.71 22.29
N ILE A 198 29.16 -19.55 22.29
CA ILE A 198 28.92 -18.47 21.33
C ILE A 198 29.25 -18.94 19.91
N GLN A 199 30.40 -19.59 19.71
CA GLN A 199 30.80 -20.16 18.42
C GLN A 199 29.74 -21.10 17.85
N ARG A 200 29.24 -22.05 18.66
CA ARG A 200 28.19 -23.01 18.23
C ARG A 200 26.89 -22.32 17.83
N ILE A 201 26.56 -21.18 18.42
CA ILE A 201 25.36 -20.41 18.05
C ILE A 201 25.62 -19.63 16.76
N ILE A 202 26.78 -18.99 16.61
CA ILE A 202 27.16 -18.28 15.38
C ILE A 202 27.14 -19.23 14.18
N GLU A 203 27.74 -20.41 14.28
CA GLU A 203 27.74 -21.43 13.22
C GLU A 203 26.33 -21.91 12.83
N ARG A 204 25.37 -21.87 13.77
CA ARG A 204 23.98 -22.23 13.49
C ARG A 204 23.16 -21.10 12.87
N LEU A 205 23.55 -19.85 13.12
CA LEU A 205 22.90 -18.65 12.59
C LEU A 205 23.46 -18.27 11.21
N ASP A 206 24.75 -18.49 10.96
CA ASP A 206 25.40 -18.22 9.67
C ASP A 206 25.12 -19.35 8.66
N LYS A 207 23.87 -19.45 8.23
CA LYS A 207 23.41 -20.40 7.22
C LYS A 207 22.90 -19.69 5.97
N PRO A 208 23.00 -20.33 4.79
CA PRO A 208 22.42 -19.78 3.57
C PRO A 208 20.92 -19.55 3.75
N THR A 209 20.48 -18.34 3.45
CA THR A 209 19.07 -17.97 3.46
C THR A 209 18.42 -18.37 2.14
N MET A 210 17.21 -18.90 2.23
CA MET A 210 16.42 -19.22 1.03
C MET A 210 16.06 -17.94 0.28
N GLN A 211 16.06 -18.01 -1.04
CA GLN A 211 15.51 -16.96 -1.89
C GLN A 211 14.08 -17.32 -2.26
N VAL A 212 13.26 -16.30 -2.51
CA VAL A 212 11.88 -16.45 -2.94
C VAL A 212 11.67 -15.58 -4.16
N MET A 213 11.26 -16.20 -5.26
CA MET A 213 10.69 -15.51 -6.41
C MET A 213 9.21 -15.29 -6.17
N ILE A 214 8.74 -14.09 -6.44
CA ILE A 214 7.33 -13.71 -6.41
C ILE A 214 6.94 -13.17 -7.77
N GLU A 215 5.92 -13.76 -8.36
CA GLU A 215 5.31 -13.33 -9.62
C GLU A 215 3.87 -12.90 -9.33
N THR A 216 3.47 -11.74 -9.85
CA THR A 216 2.06 -11.30 -9.80
C THR A 216 1.50 -11.22 -11.21
N ARG A 217 0.25 -11.61 -11.41
CA ARG A 217 -0.45 -11.46 -12.69
C ARG A 217 -1.70 -10.62 -12.52
N PHE A 218 -1.74 -9.49 -13.23
CA PHE A 218 -2.93 -8.68 -13.36
C PHE A 218 -3.57 -8.96 -14.71
N VAL A 219 -4.84 -9.35 -14.69
CA VAL A 219 -5.60 -9.60 -15.91
C VAL A 219 -6.82 -8.70 -15.87
N GLU A 220 -6.82 -7.68 -16.73
CA GLU A 220 -7.96 -6.80 -16.94
C GLU A 220 -8.60 -7.09 -18.30
N VAL A 221 -9.92 -7.26 -18.31
CA VAL A 221 -10.72 -7.43 -19.53
C VAL A 221 -11.80 -6.37 -19.53
N THR A 222 -11.79 -5.54 -20.57
CA THR A 222 -12.75 -4.46 -20.77
C THR A 222 -13.55 -4.72 -22.04
N ASN A 223 -14.86 -4.83 -21.91
CA ASN A 223 -15.79 -5.03 -23.00
C ASN A 223 -16.73 -3.83 -23.08
N ASN A 224 -16.75 -3.17 -24.23
CA ASN A 224 -17.60 -2.05 -24.57
C ASN A 224 -18.58 -2.50 -25.67
N ASP A 225 -19.88 -2.30 -25.45
CA ASP A 225 -20.94 -2.57 -26.42
C ASP A 225 -21.83 -1.32 -26.52
N VAL A 226 -21.69 -0.60 -27.63
CA VAL A 226 -22.45 0.62 -27.92
C VAL A 226 -23.43 0.32 -29.05
N SER A 227 -24.71 0.54 -28.80
CA SER A 227 -25.75 0.41 -29.82
C SER A 227 -26.58 1.69 -29.91
N LYS A 228 -26.65 2.28 -31.11
CA LYS A 228 -27.44 3.47 -31.42
C LYS A 228 -28.38 3.13 -32.55
N ILE A 229 -29.68 3.10 -32.27
CA ILE A 229 -30.71 2.75 -33.25
C ILE A 229 -31.81 3.80 -33.20
N GLY A 230 -32.06 4.43 -34.35
CA GLY A 230 -33.22 5.29 -34.56
C GLY A 230 -32.90 6.52 -35.38
N VAL A 231 -33.82 7.47 -35.37
CA VAL A 231 -33.75 8.69 -36.19
C VAL A 231 -33.42 9.88 -35.29
N LYS A 232 -32.40 10.66 -35.64
CA LYS A 232 -32.02 11.88 -34.90
C LYS A 232 -32.84 13.07 -35.39
N TRP A 233 -33.82 13.49 -34.60
CA TRP A 233 -34.70 14.63 -34.90
C TRP A 233 -34.12 15.98 -34.45
N ASN A 234 -33.07 15.99 -33.62
CA ASN A 234 -32.40 17.20 -33.13
C ASN A 234 -31.72 18.06 -34.20
N SER A 235 -31.56 17.56 -35.43
CA SER A 235 -31.18 18.41 -36.57
C SER A 235 -32.24 19.47 -36.92
N LEU A 236 -33.41 19.43 -36.26
CA LEU A 236 -34.52 20.37 -36.43
C LEU A 236 -34.56 21.43 -35.31
N GLU A 237 -33.61 21.46 -34.36
CA GLU A 237 -33.57 22.47 -33.27
C GLU A 237 -33.37 23.91 -33.76
N GLU A 238 -32.99 24.13 -35.03
CA GLU A 238 -32.99 25.45 -35.66
C GLU A 238 -34.41 25.98 -35.96
N PHE A 239 -35.44 25.13 -35.80
CA PHE A 239 -36.85 25.50 -35.96
C PHE A 239 -37.54 25.57 -34.59
N GLU A 240 -37.60 26.77 -34.02
CA GLU A 240 -38.30 27.06 -32.78
C GLU A 240 -39.81 26.79 -32.92
N VAL A 241 -40.31 25.74 -32.28
CA VAL A 241 -41.76 25.48 -32.19
C VAL A 241 -42.31 26.23 -30.99
N THR A 242 -42.69 27.50 -31.18
CA THR A 242 -43.42 28.29 -30.18
C THR A 242 -44.90 27.85 -30.17
N ALA A 243 -45.34 27.23 -29.07
CA ALA A 243 -46.75 26.97 -28.82
C ALA A 243 -47.43 28.26 -28.33
N ASP A 244 -47.89 29.10 -29.25
CA ASP A 244 -48.67 30.29 -28.89
C ASP A 244 -50.15 29.92 -28.68
N GLY A 245 -50.67 30.28 -27.50
CA GLY A 245 -52.10 30.41 -27.27
C GLY A 245 -52.77 29.36 -26.40
N ILE A 246 -52.81 29.58 -25.07
CA ILE A 246 -54.07 29.53 -24.29
C ILE A 246 -54.02 30.57 -23.16
N ARG A 247 -54.38 31.84 -23.45
CA ARG A 247 -54.96 32.77 -22.46
C ARG A 247 -55.97 33.67 -23.17
N ARG A 248 -57.28 33.44 -22.93
CA ARG A 248 -58.33 34.41 -23.27
C ARG A 248 -58.29 35.53 -22.23
N GLN A 249 -57.89 36.72 -22.64
CA GLN A 249 -58.07 37.94 -21.84
C GLN A 249 -59.18 38.76 -22.51
N TYR A 250 -60.31 38.91 -21.82
CA TYR A 250 -61.34 39.88 -22.17
C TYR A 250 -60.91 41.26 -21.65
N ASN A 251 -60.69 42.22 -22.55
CA ASN A 251 -60.65 43.64 -22.20
C ASN A 251 -61.75 44.32 -23.01
N ASP A 252 -62.87 44.63 -22.35
CA ASP A 252 -63.84 45.60 -22.88
C ASP A 252 -63.23 47.00 -22.73
N LEU A 253 -62.95 47.66 -23.86
CA LEU A 253 -62.75 49.12 -23.91
C LEU A 253 -63.83 49.72 -24.80
N ASP A 254 -64.89 50.20 -24.16
CA ASP A 254 -65.95 50.99 -24.77
C ASP A 254 -65.48 52.46 -24.80
N SER A 255 -65.01 52.93 -25.96
CA SER A 255 -64.73 54.36 -26.18
C SER A 255 -65.39 54.82 -27.48
N ARG A 256 -66.58 55.39 -27.34
CA ARG A 256 -67.30 56.08 -28.42
C ARG A 256 -66.58 57.38 -28.75
N SER A 257 -65.99 57.46 -29.95
CA SER A 257 -65.61 58.73 -30.56
C SER A 257 -66.41 58.93 -31.85
N ARG A 258 -67.28 59.94 -31.86
CA ARG A 258 -68.00 60.40 -33.05
C ARG A 258 -67.13 61.43 -33.76
N SER A 259 -66.75 61.15 -35.00
CA SER A 259 -66.36 62.18 -35.96
C SER A 259 -67.30 62.09 -37.16
N ASN A 260 -68.10 63.16 -37.33
CA ASN A 260 -68.78 63.42 -38.58
C ASN A 260 -67.72 63.81 -39.60
N ASP A 261 -67.72 63.20 -40.78
CA ASP A 261 -67.34 63.97 -41.95
C ASP A 261 -68.12 63.59 -43.20
N ARG A 262 -68.58 64.64 -43.88
CA ARG A 262 -69.49 64.61 -45.02
C ARG A 262 -68.73 64.22 -46.28
N GLY A 263 -69.38 63.41 -47.11
CA GLY A 263 -68.79 62.88 -48.32
C GLY A 263 -68.38 63.93 -49.34
N THR A 264 -67.42 63.54 -50.18
CA THR A 264 -67.42 63.87 -51.61
C THR A 264 -66.75 62.69 -52.32
N GLU A 265 -67.56 61.86 -52.98
CA GLU A 265 -67.06 60.95 -54.00
C GLU A 265 -66.58 61.80 -55.18
N ASN A 266 -65.35 61.58 -55.64
CA ASN A 266 -65.09 61.42 -57.07
C ASN A 266 -63.66 60.95 -57.37
N ASN A 267 -63.65 59.84 -58.09
CA ASN A 267 -62.72 59.41 -59.13
C ASN A 267 -61.36 58.78 -58.76
N ARG A 268 -61.15 57.65 -59.43
CA ARG A 268 -59.96 56.82 -59.43
C ARG A 268 -58.84 57.53 -60.20
N GLU A 269 -57.72 57.77 -59.54
CA GLU A 269 -56.39 57.59 -60.12
C GLU A 269 -55.33 57.67 -59.00
N THR A 270 -54.37 56.76 -59.09
CA THR A 270 -53.27 56.56 -58.15
C THR A 270 -52.40 57.81 -58.06
N ASN A 271 -52.42 58.49 -56.92
CA ASN A 271 -51.31 59.30 -56.44
C ASN A 271 -51.43 59.36 -54.91
N PHE A 272 -50.39 58.92 -54.21
CA PHE A 272 -50.32 59.04 -52.75
C PHE A 272 -50.41 60.53 -52.41
N GLY A 273 -51.53 60.93 -51.80
CA GLY A 273 -51.71 62.28 -51.31
C GLY A 273 -50.64 62.63 -50.27
N ASP A 274 -50.40 63.93 -50.12
CA ASP A 274 -49.43 64.51 -49.19
C ASP A 274 -49.58 63.87 -47.80
N ILE A 275 -48.46 63.42 -47.22
CA ILE A 275 -48.46 62.85 -45.87
C ILE A 275 -48.28 64.00 -44.91
N ASP A 276 -49.35 64.33 -44.19
CA ASP A 276 -49.32 65.22 -43.02
C ASP A 276 -49.44 64.37 -41.75
N LEU A 277 -48.37 64.32 -40.97
CA LEU A 277 -48.32 63.67 -39.67
C LEU A 277 -48.02 64.71 -38.60
N SER A 278 -48.91 64.86 -37.63
CA SER A 278 -48.77 65.79 -36.51
C SER A 278 -48.77 65.03 -35.19
N VAL A 279 -47.78 65.26 -34.35
CA VAL A 279 -47.71 64.73 -32.98
C VAL A 279 -47.30 65.89 -32.06
N GLY A 280 -48.21 66.29 -31.17
CA GLY A 280 -48.05 67.51 -30.38
C GLY A 280 -47.99 68.77 -31.25
N ASP A 281 -47.13 69.72 -30.90
CA ASP A 281 -46.95 71.00 -31.61
C ASP A 281 -46.00 70.90 -32.82
N THR A 282 -45.62 69.69 -33.24
CA THR A 282 -44.73 69.48 -34.39
C THR A 282 -45.44 68.71 -35.49
N SER A 283 -45.31 69.20 -36.74
CA SER A 283 -45.82 68.49 -37.91
C SER A 283 -44.76 68.28 -38.98
N VAL A 284 -45.00 67.26 -39.78
CA VAL A 284 -44.19 66.87 -40.93
C VAL A 284 -45.10 66.78 -42.13
N SER A 285 -44.77 67.56 -43.15
CA SER A 285 -45.51 67.61 -44.41
C SER A 285 -44.58 67.24 -45.56
N GLY A 286 -45.02 66.32 -46.43
CA GLY A 286 -44.23 65.93 -47.59
C GLY A 286 -44.95 65.04 -48.61
N LYS A 287 -44.53 65.15 -49.87
CA LYS A 287 -44.99 64.29 -50.96
C LYS A 287 -44.17 63.00 -51.02
N PRO A 288 -44.81 61.82 -51.05
CA PRO A 288 -44.10 60.54 -51.18
C PRO A 288 -43.28 60.49 -52.48
N GLY A 289 -41.98 60.22 -52.38
CA GLY A 289 -41.08 60.03 -53.52
C GLY A 289 -40.19 61.22 -53.91
N ILE A 290 -40.28 62.37 -53.24
CA ILE A 290 -39.34 63.49 -53.38
C ILE A 290 -38.75 63.82 -52.00
N ARG A 291 -37.42 63.98 -51.90
CA ARG A 291 -36.71 64.31 -50.64
C ARG A 291 -36.89 65.78 -50.21
N ASN A 292 -38.11 66.26 -50.04
CA ASN A 292 -38.43 67.64 -49.67
C ASN A 292 -39.42 67.72 -48.48
N GLY A 293 -39.25 66.88 -47.45
CA GLY A 293 -40.03 66.98 -46.21
C GLY A 293 -39.42 68.00 -45.25
N GLN A 294 -40.23 68.95 -44.77
CA GLN A 294 -39.83 69.92 -43.74
C GLN A 294 -40.47 69.56 -42.39
N PHE A 295 -39.67 69.56 -41.33
CA PHE A 295 -40.14 69.44 -39.95
C PHE A 295 -40.32 70.84 -39.39
N ILE A 296 -41.54 71.19 -39.00
CA ILE A 296 -41.88 72.54 -38.57
C ILE A 296 -42.48 72.47 -37.16
N ASN A 297 -42.08 73.41 -36.31
CA ASN A 297 -42.80 73.66 -35.06
C ASN A 297 -44.04 74.50 -35.38
N ASN A 298 -45.22 73.95 -35.17
CA ASN A 298 -46.48 74.60 -35.51
C ASN A 298 -46.85 75.76 -34.56
N LEU A 299 -46.23 75.82 -33.38
CA LEU A 299 -46.46 76.89 -32.42
C LEU A 299 -45.62 78.14 -32.72
N SER A 300 -44.40 77.97 -33.25
CA SER A 300 -43.49 79.09 -33.61
C SER A 300 -43.36 79.35 -35.11
N GLY A 301 -43.87 78.45 -35.97
CA GLY A 301 -43.76 78.52 -37.43
C GLY A 301 -42.34 78.31 -37.97
N GLN A 302 -41.39 77.94 -37.11
CA GLN A 302 -39.97 77.83 -37.46
C GLN A 302 -39.66 76.43 -38.00
N THR A 303 -39.03 76.34 -39.16
CA THR A 303 -38.54 75.07 -39.72
C THR A 303 -37.38 74.56 -38.89
N LEU A 304 -37.58 73.44 -38.21
CA LEU A 304 -36.61 72.82 -37.32
C LEU A 304 -35.57 72.02 -38.10
N MET A 305 -35.99 71.35 -39.19
CA MET A 305 -35.13 70.61 -40.11
C MET A 305 -35.73 70.55 -41.52
N ASP A 306 -34.91 70.71 -42.55
CA ASP A 306 -35.28 70.53 -43.96
C ASP A 306 -34.49 69.38 -44.58
N ALA A 307 -35.20 68.28 -44.88
CA ALA A 307 -34.60 67.05 -45.40
C ALA A 307 -33.95 67.20 -46.79
N SER A 308 -34.18 68.32 -47.50
CA SER A 308 -33.50 68.64 -48.77
C SER A 308 -32.07 69.18 -48.59
N THR A 309 -31.70 69.56 -47.35
CA THR A 309 -30.40 70.18 -47.03
C THR A 309 -29.46 69.28 -46.20
N VAL A 310 -29.93 68.09 -45.81
CA VAL A 310 -29.15 67.14 -44.99
C VAL A 310 -28.36 66.21 -45.92
N SER A 311 -27.03 66.19 -45.80
CA SER A 311 -26.17 65.30 -46.58
C SER A 311 -26.38 63.83 -46.18
N ASP A 312 -26.32 62.93 -47.18
CA ASP A 312 -26.65 61.49 -47.10
C ASP A 312 -25.91 60.70 -45.99
N SER A 313 -24.86 61.28 -45.38
CA SER A 313 -24.04 60.62 -44.37
C SER A 313 -24.54 60.75 -42.93
N LEU A 314 -25.48 61.65 -42.62
CA LEU A 314 -26.01 61.84 -41.25
C LEU A 314 -27.41 61.21 -41.05
N VAL A 315 -28.09 60.83 -42.12
CA VAL A 315 -29.42 60.16 -42.08
C VAL A 315 -29.29 58.66 -41.77
N GLN A 316 -28.09 58.09 -41.91
CA GLN A 316 -27.90 56.64 -41.78
C GLN A 316 -27.68 56.15 -40.34
N GLN A 317 -27.55 57.03 -39.33
CA GLN A 317 -27.07 56.57 -38.02
C GLN A 317 -28.11 56.50 -36.90
N ASP A 318 -29.09 57.41 -36.78
CA ASP A 318 -29.98 57.42 -35.59
C ASP A 318 -31.50 57.43 -35.87
N ALA A 319 -31.99 58.05 -36.95
CA ALA A 319 -33.42 58.15 -37.21
C ALA A 319 -34.04 56.90 -37.88
N VAL A 320 -33.26 56.18 -38.69
CA VAL A 320 -33.72 54.95 -39.36
C VAL A 320 -33.71 53.75 -38.40
N ARG A 321 -32.82 53.70 -37.39
CA ARG A 321 -32.78 52.58 -36.44
C ARG A 321 -33.99 52.49 -35.51
N ASN A 322 -34.58 53.62 -35.12
CA ASN A 322 -35.78 53.63 -34.27
C ASN A 322 -37.11 53.49 -35.04
N LEU A 323 -37.14 53.77 -36.35
CA LEU A 323 -38.27 53.42 -37.21
C LEU A 323 -38.19 51.97 -37.72
N THR A 324 -36.99 51.43 -37.88
CA THR A 324 -36.81 50.01 -38.20
C THR A 324 -37.18 49.12 -37.01
N SER A 325 -37.01 49.58 -35.75
CA SER A 325 -37.47 48.80 -34.58
C SER A 325 -38.98 48.85 -34.34
N LEU A 326 -39.70 49.82 -34.91
CA LEU A 326 -41.18 49.88 -34.86
C LEU A 326 -41.85 49.18 -36.05
N VAL A 327 -41.13 48.99 -37.17
CA VAL A 327 -41.61 48.22 -38.33
C VAL A 327 -41.13 46.76 -38.29
N TYR A 328 -40.02 46.45 -37.60
CA TYR A 328 -39.54 45.07 -37.39
C TYR A 328 -39.67 44.55 -35.95
N GLY A 329 -40.20 45.35 -35.01
CA GLY A 329 -40.44 44.93 -33.63
C GLY A 329 -41.91 45.04 -33.25
N GLY A 330 -42.77 44.15 -33.75
CA GLY A 330 -44.17 44.14 -33.33
C GLY A 330 -45.15 43.42 -34.26
N ASN A 331 -45.04 42.09 -34.36
CA ASN A 331 -46.12 41.12 -34.55
C ASN A 331 -47.33 41.53 -35.42
N LEU A 332 -47.16 41.51 -36.75
CA LEU A 332 -48.26 41.28 -37.69
C LEU A 332 -47.85 40.20 -38.71
N GLN A 333 -47.76 38.94 -38.26
CA GLN A 333 -47.87 37.81 -39.17
C GLN A 333 -49.26 37.20 -39.02
N LYS A 334 -50.14 37.60 -39.94
CA LYS A 334 -51.28 36.79 -40.35
C LYS A 334 -50.72 35.48 -40.92
N THR A 335 -50.98 34.42 -40.17
CA THR A 335 -51.28 33.07 -40.64
C THR A 335 -51.73 33.07 -42.10
N THR A 336 -50.97 32.42 -42.98
CA THR A 336 -51.42 31.35 -43.88
C THR A 336 -50.24 30.97 -44.77
N SER A 337 -49.66 29.80 -44.53
CA SER A 337 -49.05 28.86 -45.50
C SER A 337 -47.91 28.09 -44.83
N ALA A 338 -48.24 26.95 -44.25
CA ALA A 338 -47.24 25.90 -44.04
C ALA A 338 -46.91 25.30 -45.42
N ILE A 339 -45.97 25.91 -46.14
CA ILE A 339 -45.28 25.23 -47.22
C ILE A 339 -44.09 24.54 -46.56
N PHE A 340 -44.30 23.29 -46.17
CA PHE A 340 -43.17 22.38 -45.98
C PHE A 340 -42.53 22.20 -47.35
N SER A 341 -41.36 22.81 -47.59
CA SER A 341 -40.55 22.31 -48.70
C SER A 341 -40.13 20.89 -48.32
N THR A 342 -40.64 19.89 -49.05
CA THR A 342 -40.37 18.46 -48.82
C THR A 342 -38.88 18.13 -48.88
N SER A 343 -38.05 19.05 -49.40
CA SER A 343 -36.60 18.90 -49.56
C SER A 343 -35.76 19.18 -48.30
N GLN A 344 -36.33 19.64 -47.19
CA GLN A 344 -35.54 19.97 -45.97
C GLN A 344 -35.69 18.96 -44.83
N ILE A 345 -36.50 17.92 -44.99
CA ILE A 345 -36.57 16.84 -44.00
C ILE A 345 -35.43 15.86 -44.27
N GLY A 346 -34.24 16.20 -43.78
CA GLY A 346 -33.11 15.28 -43.74
C GLY A 346 -33.34 14.20 -42.68
N TYR A 347 -34.06 13.13 -43.03
CA TYR A 347 -34.14 11.94 -42.18
C TYR A 347 -32.78 11.22 -42.18
N ILE A 348 -31.95 11.50 -41.18
CA ILE A 348 -30.73 10.73 -40.97
C ILE A 348 -31.09 9.51 -40.13
N PHE A 349 -31.21 8.36 -40.78
CA PHE A 349 -31.30 7.08 -40.12
C PHE A 349 -29.92 6.70 -39.57
N SER A 350 -29.80 6.57 -38.24
CA SER A 350 -28.59 6.09 -37.61
C SER A 350 -28.84 4.71 -37.00
N ALA A 351 -28.17 3.69 -37.55
CA ALA A 351 -28.07 2.37 -36.97
C ALA A 351 -26.59 2.02 -36.88
N LEU A 352 -26.04 2.13 -35.68
CA LEU A 352 -24.66 1.82 -35.38
C LEU A 352 -24.63 0.82 -34.23
N LYS A 353 -23.94 -0.29 -34.41
CA LYS A 353 -23.53 -1.17 -33.32
C LYS A 353 -22.02 -1.29 -33.35
N GLU A 354 -21.38 -0.86 -32.27
CA GLU A 354 -19.94 -0.90 -32.08
C GLU A 354 -19.63 -1.79 -30.88
N GLN A 355 -18.69 -2.72 -31.07
CA GLN A 355 -18.23 -3.60 -30.01
C GLN A 355 -16.71 -3.52 -29.93
N GLY A 356 -16.19 -3.17 -28.76
CA GLY A 356 -14.77 -3.11 -28.47
C GLY A 356 -14.42 -4.03 -27.32
N ASN A 357 -13.44 -4.91 -27.52
CA ASN A 357 -12.90 -5.76 -26.46
C ASN A 357 -11.41 -5.43 -26.29
N SER A 358 -10.98 -5.20 -25.07
CA SER A 358 -9.59 -4.99 -24.71
C SER A 358 -9.19 -5.93 -23.58
N ARG A 359 -7.96 -6.46 -23.66
CA ARG A 359 -7.36 -7.29 -22.63
C ARG A 359 -6.00 -6.72 -22.29
N LEU A 360 -5.81 -6.37 -21.03
CA LEU A 360 -4.54 -5.91 -20.48
C LEU A 360 -4.01 -6.97 -19.52
N VAL A 361 -2.74 -7.33 -19.68
CA VAL A 361 -2.05 -8.30 -18.82
C VAL A 361 -0.72 -7.72 -18.37
N SER A 362 -0.49 -7.72 -17.06
CA SER A 362 0.78 -7.29 -16.47
C SER A 362 1.37 -8.39 -15.60
N HIS A 363 2.68 -8.63 -15.75
CA HIS A 363 3.42 -9.72 -15.09
C HIS A 363 4.68 -9.22 -14.37
N PRO A 364 4.57 -8.41 -13.29
CA PRO A 364 5.74 -8.05 -12.49
C PRO A 364 6.28 -9.27 -11.72
N THR A 365 7.60 -9.43 -11.73
CA THR A 365 8.32 -10.49 -11.02
C THR A 365 9.46 -9.88 -10.21
N VAL A 366 9.69 -10.39 -9.01
CA VAL A 366 10.76 -9.95 -8.12
C VAL A 366 11.31 -11.13 -7.33
N VAL A 367 12.62 -11.15 -7.11
CA VAL A 367 13.31 -12.14 -6.27
C VAL A 367 13.85 -11.44 -5.03
N THR A 368 13.69 -12.04 -3.87
CA THR A 368 14.20 -11.50 -2.60
C THR A 368 14.61 -12.60 -1.64
N LEU A 369 15.44 -12.27 -0.67
CA LEU A 369 15.80 -13.18 0.41
C LEU A 369 14.64 -13.38 1.38
N ASN A 370 14.66 -14.50 2.10
CA ASN A 370 13.72 -14.77 3.17
C ASN A 370 13.74 -13.63 4.21
N ASN A 371 12.57 -13.13 4.61
CA ASN A 371 12.38 -12.00 5.52
C ASN A 371 12.90 -10.63 5.03
N GLN A 372 13.35 -10.51 3.78
CA GLN A 372 13.77 -9.24 3.20
C GLN A 372 12.65 -8.62 2.35
N GLU A 373 12.39 -7.33 2.56
CA GLU A 373 11.42 -6.59 1.73
C GLU A 373 12.02 -6.26 0.37
N ALA A 374 11.23 -6.47 -0.69
CA ALA A 374 11.60 -6.09 -2.04
C ALA A 374 10.45 -5.31 -2.70
N GLU A 375 10.84 -4.41 -3.60
CA GLU A 375 9.94 -3.55 -4.34
C GLU A 375 10.37 -3.50 -5.80
N ILE A 376 9.41 -3.70 -6.71
CA ILE A 376 9.57 -3.44 -8.13
C ILE A 376 8.53 -2.39 -8.53
N SER A 377 8.99 -1.30 -9.14
CA SER A 377 8.15 -0.22 -9.67
C SER A 377 8.47 -0.05 -11.15
N VAL A 378 7.48 -0.27 -12.00
CA VAL A 378 7.57 -0.13 -13.46
C VAL A 378 6.54 0.89 -13.89
N GLY A 379 6.98 2.06 -14.32
CA GLY A 379 6.07 3.16 -14.61
C GLY A 379 6.77 4.48 -14.89
N GLU A 380 5.99 5.56 -14.78
CA GLU A 380 6.44 6.94 -14.96
C GLU A 380 6.17 7.74 -13.68
N GLN A 381 6.99 8.77 -13.41
CA GLN A 381 6.76 9.69 -12.30
C GLN A 381 6.03 10.93 -12.79
N PHE A 382 4.87 11.22 -12.20
CA PHE A 382 4.09 12.39 -12.57
C PHE A 382 4.33 13.56 -11.59
N PRO A 383 4.78 14.74 -12.05
CA PRO A 383 5.00 15.90 -11.20
C PRO A 383 3.69 16.66 -10.92
N ILE A 384 3.33 16.77 -9.66
CA ILE A 384 2.18 17.55 -9.19
C ILE A 384 2.71 18.90 -8.63
N PRO A 385 2.34 20.05 -9.21
CA PRO A 385 2.83 21.34 -8.74
C PRO A 385 2.23 21.68 -7.36
N ASN A 386 3.10 22.07 -6.42
CA ASN A 386 2.70 22.60 -5.12
C ASN A 386 2.60 24.12 -5.19
N TYR A 387 1.46 24.67 -4.80
CA TYR A 387 1.22 26.11 -4.80
C TYR A 387 1.42 26.70 -3.40
N GLN A 388 2.17 27.78 -3.32
CA GLN A 388 2.34 28.56 -2.10
C GLN A 388 1.89 30.00 -2.36
N TYR A 389 1.14 30.56 -1.41
CA TYR A 389 0.71 31.94 -1.49
C TYR A 389 1.86 32.87 -1.10
N ASN A 390 2.23 33.77 -2.01
CA ASN A 390 3.23 34.80 -1.76
C ASN A 390 2.53 36.06 -1.22
N GLU A 391 2.70 36.34 0.07
CA GLU A 391 2.06 37.48 0.75
C GLU A 391 2.55 38.85 0.26
N GLU A 392 3.79 38.96 -0.24
CA GLU A 392 4.33 40.21 -0.78
C GLU A 392 3.78 40.55 -2.17
N ARG A 393 3.52 39.53 -2.99
CA ARG A 393 3.02 39.70 -4.38
C ARG A 393 1.52 39.45 -4.54
N GLY A 394 0.84 39.00 -3.50
CA GLY A 394 -0.60 38.71 -3.52
C GLY A 394 -1.00 37.63 -4.54
N THR A 395 -0.08 36.73 -4.89
CA THR A 395 -0.28 35.71 -5.94
C THR A 395 0.13 34.33 -5.45
N PHE A 396 -0.49 33.29 -5.99
CA PHE A 396 -0.05 31.91 -5.80
C PHE A 396 1.10 31.60 -6.76
N GLU A 397 2.25 31.24 -6.23
CA GLU A 397 3.45 30.84 -6.98
C GLU A 397 3.64 29.32 -6.84
N VAL A 398 4.23 28.68 -7.86
CA VAL A 398 4.62 27.26 -7.77
C VAL A 398 5.87 27.16 -6.89
N SER A 399 5.74 26.51 -5.74
CA SER A 399 6.79 26.34 -4.72
C SER A 399 7.64 25.08 -4.95
N GLY A 400 7.15 24.14 -5.76
CA GLY A 400 7.87 22.92 -6.14
C GLY A 400 6.98 21.90 -6.84
N PHE A 401 7.51 20.70 -7.07
CA PHE A 401 6.77 19.56 -7.63
C PHE A 401 6.84 18.36 -6.68
N GLU A 402 5.70 17.72 -6.41
CA GLU A 402 5.61 16.42 -5.76
C GLU A 402 5.50 15.34 -6.84
N TYR A 403 6.45 14.41 -6.88
CA TYR A 403 6.44 13.33 -7.86
C TYR A 403 5.63 12.15 -7.34
N LYS A 404 4.67 11.69 -8.16
CA LYS A 404 3.86 10.51 -7.88
C LYS A 404 4.12 9.43 -8.92
N ASP A 405 4.60 8.28 -8.47
CA ASP A 405 4.81 7.10 -9.32
C ASP A 405 3.47 6.52 -9.77
N ILE A 406 3.33 6.32 -11.07
CA ILE A 406 2.19 5.61 -11.66
C ILE A 406 2.68 4.47 -12.55
N GLY A 407 2.04 3.31 -12.47
CA GLY A 407 2.42 2.11 -13.20
C GLY A 407 2.12 0.84 -12.41
N VAL A 408 2.94 -0.19 -12.63
CA VAL A 408 2.85 -1.47 -11.93
C VAL A 408 3.85 -1.48 -10.79
N ILE A 409 3.37 -1.49 -9.56
CA ILE A 409 4.18 -1.48 -8.34
C ILE A 409 3.86 -2.74 -7.55
N LEU A 410 4.88 -3.51 -7.20
CA LEU A 410 4.75 -4.69 -6.35
C LEU A 410 5.72 -4.56 -5.18
N LYS A 411 5.17 -4.45 -3.97
CA LYS A 411 5.93 -4.50 -2.72
C LYS A 411 5.62 -5.80 -1.99
N VAL A 412 6.66 -6.54 -1.60
CA VAL A 412 6.50 -7.85 -0.96
C VAL A 412 7.56 -8.11 0.10
N LYS A 413 7.14 -8.77 1.18
CA LYS A 413 8.04 -9.33 2.20
C LYS A 413 7.65 -10.79 2.46
N PRO A 414 8.42 -11.77 1.96
CA PRO A 414 8.16 -13.18 2.18
C PRO A 414 8.79 -13.69 3.48
N SER A 415 8.26 -14.79 3.98
CA SER A 415 8.75 -15.56 5.12
C SER A 415 8.49 -17.04 4.86
N VAL A 416 9.56 -17.82 4.72
CA VAL A 416 9.50 -19.26 4.45
C VAL A 416 9.69 -20.01 5.76
N ASN A 417 8.78 -20.94 6.05
CA ASN A 417 8.87 -21.81 7.23
C ASN A 417 9.63 -23.12 6.91
N ASN A 418 9.83 -23.95 7.94
CA ASN A 418 10.55 -25.22 7.81
C ASN A 418 9.78 -26.31 7.02
N GLU A 419 8.52 -26.06 6.64
CA GLU A 419 7.67 -26.95 5.84
C GLU A 419 7.61 -26.53 4.36
N GLY A 420 8.33 -25.47 3.97
CA GLY A 420 8.29 -24.92 2.61
C GLY A 420 7.03 -24.12 2.30
N LEU A 421 6.28 -23.71 3.33
CA LEU A 421 5.14 -22.79 3.19
C LEU A 421 5.66 -21.34 3.21
N ILE A 422 5.26 -20.58 2.18
CA ILE A 422 5.68 -19.21 1.97
C ILE A 422 4.57 -18.29 2.45
N THR A 423 4.80 -17.62 3.57
CA THR A 423 3.91 -16.58 4.09
C THR A 423 4.43 -15.22 3.68
N MET A 424 3.62 -14.37 3.08
CA MET A 424 4.07 -13.09 2.56
C MET A 424 3.07 -11.99 2.80
N LYS A 425 3.59 -10.79 3.11
CA LYS A 425 2.82 -9.54 3.04
C LYS A 425 3.03 -8.94 1.66
N VAL A 426 1.94 -8.72 0.93
CA VAL A 426 2.00 -8.28 -0.47
C VAL A 426 1.11 -7.06 -0.64
N THR A 427 1.65 -6.05 -1.31
CA THR A 427 0.95 -4.83 -1.69
C THR A 427 1.09 -4.60 -3.20
N PRO A 428 0.35 -5.35 -4.03
CA PRO A 428 0.30 -5.12 -5.46
C PRO A 428 -0.53 -3.86 -5.78
N GLU A 429 -0.01 -3.04 -6.70
CA GLU A 429 -0.65 -1.85 -7.24
C GLU A 429 -0.49 -1.75 -8.75
N VAL A 430 -1.57 -1.39 -9.44
CA VAL A 430 -1.56 -0.97 -10.84
C VAL A 430 -2.26 0.37 -10.95
N SER A 431 -1.57 1.35 -11.50
CA SER A 431 -2.12 2.68 -11.75
C SER A 431 -1.92 3.13 -13.19
N SER A 432 -2.90 3.88 -13.70
CA SER A 432 -2.92 4.37 -15.08
C SER A 432 -3.62 5.72 -15.15
N ARG A 433 -3.15 6.60 -16.04
CA ARG A 433 -3.81 7.89 -16.32
C ARG A 433 -5.10 7.67 -17.10
N THR A 434 -6.22 8.17 -16.55
CA THR A 434 -7.58 8.00 -17.12
C THR A 434 -8.14 9.30 -17.71
N GLY A 435 -7.57 10.45 -17.34
CA GLY A 435 -7.98 11.74 -17.88
C GLY A 435 -7.21 12.89 -17.29
N GLU A 436 -7.71 14.09 -17.49
CA GLU A 436 -7.18 15.34 -16.96
C GLU A 436 -8.32 16.20 -16.40
N ARG A 437 -8.03 16.97 -15.37
CA ARG A 437 -8.93 17.97 -14.82
C ARG A 437 -8.18 19.30 -14.74
N GLU A 438 -8.72 20.29 -15.43
CA GLU A 438 -8.27 21.68 -15.29
C GLU A 438 -8.69 22.21 -13.93
N PHE A 439 -7.71 22.68 -13.16
CA PHE A 439 -7.94 23.41 -11.93
C PHE A 439 -8.03 24.90 -12.25
N GLY A 440 -9.18 25.52 -11.98
CA GLY A 440 -9.47 26.93 -12.27
C GLY A 440 -8.75 27.95 -11.37
N GLY A 441 -7.47 27.71 -11.05
CA GLY A 441 -6.59 28.64 -10.35
C GLY A 441 -5.72 29.49 -11.29
N ALA A 442 -4.87 30.35 -10.73
CA ALA A 442 -4.07 31.38 -11.42
C ALA A 442 -3.12 30.92 -12.55
N SER A 443 -3.07 29.61 -12.87
CA SER A 443 -2.26 29.04 -13.96
C SER A 443 -2.98 28.02 -14.85
N GLY A 444 -4.28 27.76 -14.67
CA GLY A 444 -5.01 26.79 -15.50
C GLY A 444 -4.38 25.39 -15.52
N ALA A 445 -3.80 24.96 -14.39
CA ALA A 445 -3.04 23.72 -14.35
C ALA A 445 -3.94 22.51 -14.58
N SER A 446 -3.55 21.69 -15.55
CA SER A 446 -4.19 20.41 -15.84
C SER A 446 -3.56 19.32 -14.99
N ILE A 447 -4.35 18.70 -14.12
CA ILE A 447 -3.90 17.60 -13.24
C ILE A 447 -4.53 16.30 -13.75
N PRO A 448 -3.75 15.23 -13.98
CA PRO A 448 -4.29 13.98 -14.46
C PRO A 448 -5.11 13.27 -13.38
N ILE A 449 -6.19 12.63 -13.83
CA ILE A 449 -6.93 11.66 -13.02
C ILE A 449 -6.21 10.32 -13.14
N ILE A 450 -5.66 9.85 -12.02
CA ILE A 450 -4.96 8.56 -11.94
C ILE A 450 -5.95 7.54 -11.37
N SER A 451 -6.22 6.47 -12.14
CA SER A 451 -6.96 5.31 -11.66
C SER A 451 -5.96 4.36 -11.00
N THR A 452 -6.17 4.06 -9.72
CA THR A 452 -5.28 3.18 -8.93
C THR A 452 -6.06 1.96 -8.45
N ARG A 453 -5.52 0.77 -8.72
CA ARG A 453 -5.98 -0.52 -8.21
C ARG A 453 -4.91 -1.01 -7.25
N ARG A 454 -5.19 -1.04 -5.95
CA ARG A 454 -4.25 -1.48 -4.91
C ARG A 454 -4.91 -2.51 -4.01
N THR A 455 -4.17 -3.52 -3.59
CA THR A 455 -4.59 -4.48 -2.56
C THR A 455 -3.45 -4.62 -1.54
N GLN A 456 -3.77 -4.81 -0.26
CA GLN A 456 -2.77 -5.11 0.76
C GLN A 456 -3.26 -6.32 1.56
N THR A 457 -2.56 -7.43 1.45
CA THR A 457 -2.97 -8.69 2.09
C THR A 457 -1.76 -9.44 2.63
N GLN A 458 -2.04 -10.36 3.54
CA GLN A 458 -1.09 -11.37 3.99
C GLN A 458 -1.66 -12.73 3.64
N LEU A 459 -0.85 -13.56 3.00
CA LEU A 459 -1.26 -14.87 2.53
C LEU A 459 -0.17 -15.89 2.80
N SER A 460 -0.56 -17.16 2.71
CA SER A 460 0.35 -18.28 2.86
C SER A 460 0.07 -19.30 1.76
N LEU A 461 1.09 -19.66 0.99
CA LEU A 461 0.97 -20.58 -0.14
C LEU A 461 2.17 -21.53 -0.20
N LYS A 462 1.95 -22.71 -0.79
CA LYS A 462 3.01 -23.71 -0.99
C LYS A 462 3.92 -23.29 -2.13
N ASP A 463 5.15 -23.76 -2.11
CA ASP A 463 6.11 -23.58 -3.20
C ASP A 463 5.52 -23.91 -4.58
N GLY A 464 5.61 -22.96 -5.52
CA GLY A 464 5.14 -23.09 -6.90
C GLY A 464 3.63 -22.93 -7.12
N TYR A 465 2.83 -22.71 -6.06
CA TYR A 465 1.38 -22.55 -6.20
C TYR A 465 0.99 -21.12 -6.55
N THR A 466 0.01 -20.99 -7.46
CA THR A 466 -0.65 -19.71 -7.76
C THR A 466 -1.92 -19.56 -6.95
N MET A 467 -2.10 -18.41 -6.30
CA MET A 467 -3.29 -18.04 -5.54
C MET A 467 -3.94 -16.79 -6.15
N GLY A 468 -5.27 -16.78 -6.23
CA GLY A 468 -6.02 -15.57 -6.56
C GLY A 468 -6.10 -14.64 -5.35
N LEU A 469 -5.56 -13.43 -5.45
CA LEU A 469 -5.62 -12.41 -4.40
C LEU A 469 -7.00 -11.77 -4.31
N GLY A 470 -7.68 -11.65 -5.45
CA GLY A 470 -8.98 -11.01 -5.55
C GLY A 470 -9.30 -10.58 -6.97
N GLY A 471 -10.39 -9.82 -7.10
CA GLY A 471 -10.81 -9.24 -8.37
C GLY A 471 -11.89 -8.18 -8.20
N LEU A 472 -12.16 -7.45 -9.26
CA LEU A 472 -13.19 -6.42 -9.34
C LEU A 472 -14.00 -6.64 -10.62
N LEU A 473 -15.32 -6.73 -10.49
CA LEU A 473 -16.24 -6.68 -11.62
C LEU A 473 -16.99 -5.37 -11.56
N GLN A 474 -16.85 -4.55 -12.59
CA GLN A 474 -17.58 -3.31 -12.76
C GLN A 474 -18.39 -3.41 -14.04
N ALA A 475 -19.69 -3.15 -13.95
CA ALA A 475 -20.58 -3.08 -15.09
C ALA A 475 -21.34 -1.75 -15.04
N SER A 476 -21.36 -1.03 -16.15
CA SER A 476 -22.16 0.17 -16.36
C SER A 476 -23.01 -0.05 -17.61
N ASP A 477 -24.32 0.14 -17.47
CA ASP A 477 -25.26 0.10 -18.58
C ASP A 477 -26.04 1.41 -18.56
N ILE A 478 -25.81 2.28 -19.55
CA ILE A 478 -26.51 3.55 -19.73
C ILE A 478 -27.47 3.39 -20.91
N GLU A 479 -28.75 3.66 -20.68
CA GLU A 479 -29.77 3.63 -21.72
C GLU A 479 -30.43 5.01 -21.83
N ASN A 480 -30.24 5.67 -22.97
CA ASN A 480 -30.86 6.94 -23.32
C ASN A 480 -31.90 6.70 -24.42
N GLU A 481 -33.11 7.20 -24.21
CA GLU A 481 -34.18 7.16 -25.21
C GLU A 481 -34.73 8.58 -25.44
N SER A 482 -34.55 9.11 -26.64
CA SER A 482 -35.21 10.32 -27.11
C SER A 482 -36.38 9.93 -28.00
N LYS A 483 -37.58 10.47 -27.76
CA LYS A 483 -38.76 10.12 -28.56
C LYS A 483 -39.71 11.31 -28.72
N VAL A 484 -40.37 11.36 -29.87
CA VAL A 484 -41.43 12.35 -30.11
C VAL A 484 -42.67 11.95 -29.30
N PRO A 485 -43.24 12.84 -28.48
CA PRO A 485 -44.50 12.57 -27.78
C PRO A 485 -45.61 12.20 -28.77
N ILE A 486 -46.52 11.27 -28.38
CA ILE A 486 -47.64 10.76 -29.18
C ILE A 486 -47.21 9.89 -30.39
N LEU A 487 -46.36 10.39 -31.30
CA LEU A 487 -45.98 9.68 -32.54
C LEU A 487 -45.13 8.43 -32.30
N SER A 488 -44.36 8.39 -31.21
CA SER A 488 -43.57 7.21 -30.82
C SER A 488 -44.41 6.00 -30.39
N GLN A 489 -45.72 6.18 -30.10
CA GLN A 489 -46.60 5.12 -29.62
C GLN A 489 -47.44 4.46 -30.73
N ILE A 490 -47.36 4.95 -31.97
CA ILE A 490 -48.12 4.39 -33.09
C ILE A 490 -47.64 2.96 -33.38
N PRO A 491 -48.53 1.94 -33.36
CA PRO A 491 -48.18 0.58 -33.72
C PRO A 491 -47.57 0.53 -35.14
N GLY A 492 -46.46 -0.19 -35.30
CA GLY A 492 -45.77 -0.37 -36.60
C GLY A 492 -44.78 0.74 -36.96
N PHE A 493 -45.06 2.01 -36.64
CA PHE A 493 -44.23 3.16 -37.06
C PHE A 493 -43.52 3.90 -35.92
N GLY A 494 -43.84 3.61 -34.66
CA GLY A 494 -43.24 4.28 -33.49
C GLY A 494 -41.71 4.19 -33.40
N ALA A 495 -41.10 3.19 -34.05
CA ALA A 495 -39.64 3.05 -34.14
C ALA A 495 -38.96 4.16 -34.95
N ALA A 496 -39.65 4.77 -35.92
CA ALA A 496 -39.12 5.91 -36.68
C ALA A 496 -39.09 7.20 -35.84
N PHE A 497 -39.93 7.29 -34.81
CA PHE A 497 -40.09 8.47 -33.96
C PHE A 497 -39.40 8.34 -32.60
N ARG A 498 -38.47 7.38 -32.46
CA ARG A 498 -37.61 7.20 -31.29
C ARG A 498 -36.16 7.01 -31.71
N HIS A 499 -35.26 7.46 -30.85
CA HIS A 499 -33.82 7.26 -30.91
C HIS A 499 -33.39 6.62 -29.60
N LYS A 500 -32.87 5.41 -29.68
CA LYS A 500 -32.39 4.66 -28.52
C LYS A 500 -30.87 4.50 -28.62
N GLU A 501 -30.19 4.94 -27.58
CA GLU A 501 -28.75 4.77 -27.38
C GLU A 501 -28.55 3.93 -26.12
N LYS A 502 -27.83 2.81 -26.27
CA LYS A 502 -27.43 1.96 -25.17
C LYS A 502 -25.90 1.86 -25.19
N ASP A 503 -25.28 2.25 -24.09
CA ASP A 503 -23.85 2.18 -23.86
C ASP A 503 -23.58 1.24 -22.68
N GLY A 504 -23.03 0.07 -22.97
CA GLY A 504 -22.67 -0.94 -21.98
C GLY A 504 -21.16 -1.07 -21.86
N GLN A 505 -20.62 -0.89 -20.66
CA GLN A 505 -19.21 -1.09 -20.34
C GLN A 505 -19.06 -2.11 -19.22
N LYS A 506 -18.23 -3.13 -19.42
CA LYS A 506 -17.93 -4.17 -18.43
C LYS A 506 -16.43 -4.32 -18.29
N MET A 507 -15.92 -4.10 -17.08
CA MET A 507 -14.51 -4.24 -16.73
C MET A 507 -14.34 -5.30 -15.65
N ASN A 508 -13.51 -6.30 -15.93
CA ASN A 508 -13.17 -7.39 -15.01
C ASN A 508 -11.67 -7.35 -14.73
N LEU A 509 -11.29 -7.19 -13.46
CA LEU A 509 -9.92 -7.31 -12.98
C LEU A 509 -9.78 -8.57 -12.15
N LEU A 510 -8.75 -9.37 -12.44
CA LEU A 510 -8.32 -10.50 -11.63
C LEU A 510 -6.85 -10.34 -11.28
N ILE A 511 -6.51 -10.62 -10.02
CA ILE A 511 -5.13 -10.52 -9.52
C ILE A 511 -4.72 -11.89 -8.99
N PHE A 512 -3.63 -12.43 -9.54
CA PHE A 512 -3.01 -13.68 -9.13
C PHE A 512 -1.62 -13.44 -8.59
N ILE A 513 -1.17 -14.30 -7.68
CA ILE A 513 0.20 -14.31 -7.18
C ILE A 513 0.73 -15.74 -7.15
N THR A 514 1.97 -15.90 -7.56
CA THR A 514 2.73 -17.15 -7.49
C THR A 514 3.99 -16.87 -6.70
N ALA A 515 4.41 -17.78 -5.83
CA ALA A 515 5.75 -17.72 -5.26
C ALA A 515 6.45 -19.06 -5.34
N LYS A 516 7.76 -19.00 -5.56
CA LYS A 516 8.64 -20.15 -5.72
C LYS A 516 9.90 -19.94 -4.87
N ILE A 517 10.31 -20.96 -4.12
CA ILE A 517 11.56 -20.97 -3.38
C ILE A 517 12.68 -21.25 -4.39
N LEU A 518 13.72 -20.42 -4.35
CA LEU A 518 14.93 -20.61 -5.15
C LEU A 518 16.09 -20.99 -4.21
N SER A 519 16.82 -22.03 -4.61
CA SER A 519 18.07 -22.42 -3.96
C SER A 519 19.22 -21.59 -4.51
N ALA A 520 20.05 -21.02 -3.64
CA ALA A 520 21.17 -20.17 -4.05
C ALA A 520 22.22 -20.90 -4.92
N GLU A 521 22.27 -22.23 -4.86
CA GLU A 521 23.22 -23.07 -5.60
C GLU A 521 22.72 -23.46 -7.00
N ASP A 522 21.39 -23.49 -7.22
CA ASP A 522 20.76 -24.01 -8.44
C ASP A 522 19.89 -22.97 -9.19
N ALA A 523 19.86 -21.71 -8.74
CA ALA A 523 19.03 -20.69 -9.35
C ALA A 523 19.56 -20.29 -10.74
N ASP A 524 18.88 -20.73 -11.79
CA ASP A 524 19.16 -20.30 -13.17
C ASP A 524 18.30 -19.06 -13.52
N PHE A 525 18.75 -18.23 -14.46
CA PHE A 525 17.95 -17.10 -14.95
C PHE A 525 16.61 -17.55 -15.54
N GLN A 526 16.54 -18.80 -16.02
CA GLN A 526 15.33 -19.44 -16.54
C GLN A 526 14.29 -19.73 -15.45
N ASP A 527 14.70 -19.81 -14.18
CA ASP A 527 13.77 -19.93 -13.06
C ASP A 527 13.01 -18.63 -12.79
N VAL A 528 13.57 -17.50 -13.23
CA VAL A 528 13.04 -16.15 -13.04
C VAL A 528 12.31 -15.63 -14.28
N PHE A 529 12.89 -15.86 -15.46
CA PHE A 529 12.34 -15.41 -16.74
C PHE A 529 11.90 -16.59 -17.58
N SER A 530 10.65 -16.56 -18.06
CA SER A 530 10.17 -17.60 -18.96
C SER A 530 10.88 -17.55 -20.31
N ALA A 531 11.13 -18.71 -20.92
CA ALA A 531 11.77 -18.80 -22.24
C ALA A 531 11.07 -17.94 -23.32
N SER A 532 9.74 -17.87 -23.28
CA SER A 532 8.96 -17.00 -24.18
C SER A 532 9.22 -15.51 -23.96
N GLN A 533 9.38 -15.07 -22.71
CA GLN A 533 9.73 -13.67 -22.45
C GLN A 533 11.10 -13.34 -23.02
N MET A 534 12.07 -14.25 -22.87
CA MET A 534 13.42 -14.03 -23.37
C MET A 534 13.48 -14.00 -24.90
N GLU A 535 12.69 -14.86 -25.57
CA GLU A 535 12.51 -14.84 -27.02
C GLU A 535 11.90 -13.52 -27.51
N ASP A 536 10.87 -13.01 -26.81
CA ASP A 536 10.20 -11.75 -27.15
C ASP A 536 11.12 -10.51 -27.04
N VAL A 537 12.10 -10.52 -26.12
CA VAL A 537 13.15 -9.46 -26.06
C VAL A 537 14.37 -9.75 -26.95
N GLY A 538 14.36 -10.84 -27.72
CA GLY A 538 15.46 -11.21 -28.61
C GLY A 538 16.73 -11.69 -27.91
N ILE A 539 16.61 -12.13 -26.65
CA ILE A 539 17.72 -12.70 -25.87
C ILE A 539 17.61 -14.22 -25.95
N GLY A 540 18.42 -14.83 -26.81
CA GLY A 540 18.54 -16.29 -26.84
C GLY A 540 19.22 -16.83 -25.58
N PRO A 541 18.95 -18.08 -25.18
CA PRO A 541 19.57 -18.69 -23.99
C PRO A 541 21.12 -18.70 -24.06
N ASP A 542 21.69 -18.78 -25.26
CA ASP A 542 23.15 -18.76 -25.49
C ASP A 542 23.79 -17.38 -25.29
N ALA A 543 23.00 -16.30 -25.36
CA ALA A 543 23.49 -14.93 -25.23
C ALA A 543 23.75 -14.53 -23.77
N VAL A 544 23.05 -15.16 -22.82
CA VAL A 544 23.18 -14.90 -21.38
C VAL A 544 24.31 -15.71 -20.75
N MET A 545 24.62 -16.89 -21.32
CA MET A 545 25.65 -17.81 -20.79
C MET A 545 27.10 -17.44 -21.19
N ASN A 546 27.28 -16.39 -21.99
CA ASN A 546 28.58 -16.01 -22.59
C ASN A 546 29.15 -14.65 -22.11
N GLN A 547 28.72 -14.12 -20.95
CA GLN A 547 29.29 -12.90 -20.36
C GLN A 547 29.86 -13.12 -18.97
#